data_AF-A0A510Y922-F1
#
_entry.id   AF-A0A510Y922-F1
#
_cell.length_a   1.000
_cell.length_b   1.000
_cell.length_c   1.000
_cell.angle_alpha   90.00
_cell.angle_beta   90.00
_cell.angle_gamma   90.00
#
_symmetry.space_group_name_H-M   'P 1'
#
loop_
_entity.id
_entity.type
_entity.pdbx_description
1 polymer ?
#
loop_
_entity_poly.entity_id
_entity_poly.type
_entity_poly.pdbx_seq_one_letter_code
_entity_poly.pdbx_strand_id
1 'polypeptide(L)'
;MYIYLHKNNTLRKQRSERTKRKYVETLVPFLTYVQAFGGLKEISAQRVYAYQLHLKREKGYKASTLARHSTVVKQFLRFLVQENMMDTALTTKRAPVAQPREELVDRGLHEHEVEQLLTYFSQKDSFAYTLLVVLTSTGMRIEELANAKWRDLE
;
A
#
# COMPACT_ATOMS: atom_id res chain seq x y z
N MET A 1 11.19 10.36 11.88
CA MET A 1 10.83 9.53 10.70
C MET A 1 11.73 8.30 10.55
N TYR A 2 13.05 8.44 10.58
CA TYR A 2 13.99 7.31 10.41
C TYR A 2 13.71 6.11 11.34
N ILE A 3 13.52 6.37 12.65
CA ILE A 3 13.21 5.34 13.65
C ILE A 3 11.92 4.59 13.28
N TYR A 4 10.86 5.29 12.87
CA TYR A 4 9.61 4.65 12.46
C TYR A 4 9.76 3.74 11.23
N LEU A 5 10.61 4.11 10.27
CA LEU A 5 10.84 3.32 9.05
C LEU A 5 11.61 2.03 9.34
N HIS A 6 12.46 2.04 10.37
CA HIS A 6 13.31 0.91 10.77
C HIS A 6 12.77 0.16 11.99
N LYS A 7 11.71 0.66 12.65
CA LYS A 7 11.04 -0.04 13.73
C LYS A 7 10.34 -1.28 13.18
N ASN A 8 10.72 -2.44 13.70
CA ASN A 8 10.14 -3.71 13.31
C ASN A 8 8.79 -3.91 14.03
N ASN A 9 7.81 -4.48 13.34
CA ASN A 9 6.57 -4.92 14.00
C ASN A 9 6.79 -6.21 14.82
N THR A 10 7.87 -6.95 14.54
CA THR A 10 8.31 -8.16 15.24
C THR A 10 9.83 -8.21 15.29
N LEU A 11 10.43 -8.79 16.33
CA LEU A 11 11.91 -8.89 16.49
C LEU A 11 12.63 -9.55 15.29
N ARG A 12 11.89 -10.28 14.44
CA ARG A 12 12.44 -11.18 13.43
C ARG A 12 12.41 -10.64 11.99
N LYS A 13 11.69 -9.54 11.70
CA LYS A 13 11.49 -9.11 10.30
C LYS A 13 11.59 -7.60 10.11
N GLN A 14 12.60 -7.17 9.35
CA GLN A 14 12.74 -5.79 8.90
C GLN A 14 11.76 -5.48 7.77
N ARG A 15 11.33 -4.23 7.69
CA ARG A 15 10.52 -3.75 6.55
C ARG A 15 11.37 -3.76 5.28
N SER A 16 10.79 -4.24 4.18
CA SER A 16 11.46 -4.19 2.88
C SER A 16 11.67 -2.74 2.42
N GLU A 17 12.70 -2.52 1.59
CA GLU A 17 13.00 -1.21 1.00
C GLU A 17 11.83 -0.64 0.20
N ARG A 18 11.06 -1.52 -0.47
CA ARG A 18 9.83 -1.13 -1.16
C ARG A 18 8.80 -0.52 -0.21
N THR A 19 8.62 -1.11 0.98
CA THR A 19 7.71 -0.59 2.01
C THR A 19 8.22 0.71 2.61
N LYS A 20 9.52 0.81 2.90
CA LYS A 20 10.13 2.05 3.41
C LYS A 20 9.92 3.21 2.45
N ARG A 21 10.22 3.02 1.16
CA ARG A 21 10.00 4.02 0.10
C ARG A 21 8.56 4.48 0.04
N LYS A 22 7.62 3.53 0.00
CA LYS A 22 6.17 3.79 0.03
C LYS A 22 5.72 4.60 1.25
N TYR A 23 6.37 4.41 2.39
CA TYR A 23 6.07 5.16 3.62
C TYR A 23 6.66 6.56 3.54
N VAL A 24 7.88 6.73 3.02
CA VAL A 24 8.51 8.04 2.79
C VAL A 24 7.66 8.88 1.84
N GLU A 25 7.24 8.32 0.70
CA GLU A 25 6.35 8.97 -0.28
C GLU A 25 5.05 9.49 0.34
N THR A 26 4.57 8.83 1.40
CA THR A 26 3.36 9.25 2.14
C THR A 26 3.69 10.27 3.21
N LEU A 27 4.73 10.03 4.02
CA LEU A 27 5.00 10.80 5.22
C LEU A 27 5.66 12.14 4.92
N VAL A 28 6.47 12.25 3.86
CA VAL A 28 7.11 13.52 3.50
C VAL A 28 6.08 14.60 3.18
N PRO A 29 5.12 14.40 2.25
CA PRO A 29 4.08 15.39 1.98
C PRO A 29 3.24 15.75 3.21
N PHE A 30 2.95 14.76 4.05
CA PHE A 30 2.24 14.99 5.30
C PHE A 30 3.04 15.87 6.27
N LEU A 31 4.33 15.57 6.48
CA LEU A 31 5.19 16.36 7.36
C LEU A 31 5.37 17.79 6.85
N THR A 32 5.53 17.97 5.53
CA THR A 32 5.57 19.29 4.90
C THR A 32 4.28 20.08 5.15
N TYR A 33 3.12 19.44 4.99
CA TYR A 33 1.83 20.07 5.30
C TYR A 33 1.75 20.49 6.77
N VAL A 34 2.14 19.61 7.69
CA VAL A 34 2.08 19.86 9.13
C VAL A 34 3.04 20.97 9.57
N GLN A 35 4.20 21.07 8.91
CA GLN A 35 5.19 22.11 9.20
C GLN A 35 4.66 23.53 8.93
N ALA A 36 3.75 23.69 7.96
CA ALA A 36 3.08 24.97 7.70
C ALA A 36 2.19 25.47 8.86
N PHE A 37 1.88 24.59 9.84
CA PHE A 37 0.99 24.90 10.96
C PHE A 37 1.67 24.79 12.34
N GLY A 38 2.99 24.96 12.39
CA GLY A 38 3.75 24.87 13.65
C GLY A 38 4.27 23.47 13.99
N GLY A 39 4.16 22.52 13.05
CA GLY A 39 4.77 21.20 13.19
C GLY A 39 3.94 20.20 13.99
N LEU A 40 4.57 19.07 14.33
CA LEU A 40 3.89 17.91 14.94
C LEU A 40 3.35 18.18 16.36
N LYS A 41 3.83 19.21 17.06
CA LYS A 41 3.31 19.56 18.40
C LYS A 41 1.93 20.21 18.34
N GLU A 42 1.67 20.91 17.24
CA GLU A 42 0.47 21.72 17.01
C GLU A 42 -0.60 20.95 16.21
N ILE A 43 -0.34 19.69 15.85
CA ILE A 43 -1.26 18.92 15.02
C ILE A 43 -2.50 18.50 15.82
N SER A 44 -3.67 18.75 15.25
CA SER A 44 -4.96 18.36 15.82
C SER A 44 -5.68 17.39 14.89
N ALA A 45 -6.70 16.70 15.41
CA ALA A 45 -7.48 15.77 14.59
C ALA A 45 -8.22 16.50 13.45
N GLN A 46 -8.62 17.75 13.68
CA GLN A 46 -9.22 18.63 12.67
C GLN A 46 -8.24 18.91 11.52
N ARG A 47 -6.97 19.21 11.82
CA ARG A 47 -5.93 19.45 10.81
C ARG A 47 -5.61 18.19 10.01
N VAL A 48 -5.59 17.04 10.67
CA VAL A 48 -5.45 15.74 10.01
C VAL A 48 -6.61 15.47 9.05
N TYR A 49 -7.84 15.79 9.45
CA TYR A 49 -9.01 15.65 8.60
C TYR A 49 -8.98 16.64 7.42
N ALA A 50 -8.61 17.90 7.67
CA ALA A 50 -8.42 18.91 6.63
C ALA A 50 -7.39 18.45 5.58
N TYR A 51 -6.29 17.84 6.03
CA TYR A 51 -5.30 17.25 5.13
C TYR A 51 -5.87 16.10 4.28
N GLN A 52 -6.66 15.19 4.88
CA GLN A 52 -7.33 14.13 4.10
C GLN A 52 -8.27 14.71 3.05
N LEU A 53 -8.98 15.79 3.37
CA LEU A 53 -9.87 16.48 2.45
C LEU A 53 -9.11 17.15 1.30
N HIS A 54 -7.98 17.80 1.61
CA HIS A 54 -7.05 18.36 0.62
C HIS A 54 -6.55 17.27 -0.35
N LEU A 55 -6.13 16.11 0.15
CA LEU A 55 -5.70 14.99 -0.70
C LEU A 55 -6.83 14.48 -1.62
N LYS A 56 -8.07 14.44 -1.12
CA LYS A 56 -9.22 14.00 -1.92
C LYS A 56 -9.59 15.02 -2.98
N ARG A 57 -9.75 16.30 -2.60
CA ARG A 57 -10.32 17.35 -3.45
C ARG A 57 -9.30 18.00 -4.37
N GLU A 58 -8.11 18.32 -3.86
CA GLU A 58 -7.11 19.10 -4.61
C GLU A 58 -6.10 18.19 -5.32
N LYS A 59 -5.73 17.05 -4.71
CA LYS A 59 -4.83 16.07 -5.32
C LYS A 59 -5.55 14.96 -6.10
N GLY A 60 -6.89 14.90 -6.01
CA GLY A 60 -7.69 13.92 -6.75
C GLY A 60 -7.42 12.46 -6.37
N TYR A 61 -7.04 12.18 -5.11
CA TYR A 61 -6.72 10.81 -4.70
C TYR A 61 -7.94 9.89 -4.77
N LYS A 62 -7.78 8.75 -5.45
CA LYS A 62 -8.74 7.64 -5.41
C LYS A 62 -8.91 7.12 -3.97
N ALA A 63 -10.09 6.56 -3.66
CA ALA A 63 -10.42 6.06 -2.33
C ALA A 63 -9.36 5.08 -1.77
N SER A 64 -8.89 4.13 -2.59
CA SER A 64 -7.84 3.17 -2.21
C SER A 64 -6.50 3.84 -1.88
N THR A 65 -6.07 4.81 -2.67
CA THR A 65 -4.86 5.61 -2.42
C THR A 65 -4.99 6.41 -1.13
N LEU A 66 -6.13 7.08 -0.93
CA LEU A 66 -6.42 7.87 0.26
C LEU A 66 -6.49 7.01 1.52
N ALA A 67 -7.08 5.81 1.44
CA ALA A 67 -7.16 4.86 2.55
C ALA A 67 -5.78 4.36 2.97
N ARG A 68 -4.94 3.97 1.99
CA ARG A 68 -3.55 3.59 2.24
C ARG A 68 -2.76 4.74 2.85
N HIS A 69 -2.84 5.94 2.27
CA HIS A 69 -2.17 7.13 2.77
C HIS A 69 -2.57 7.42 4.23
N SER A 70 -3.87 7.43 4.49
CA SER A 70 -4.45 7.66 5.80
C SER A 70 -3.98 6.62 6.83
N THR A 71 -3.88 5.36 6.43
CA THR A 71 -3.41 4.26 7.29
C THR A 71 -1.95 4.46 7.69
N VAL A 72 -1.07 4.79 6.75
CA VAL A 72 0.35 5.04 7.04
C VAL A 72 0.52 6.25 7.97
N VAL A 73 -0.19 7.36 7.72
CA VAL A 73 -0.16 8.53 8.61
C VAL A 73 -0.69 8.15 10.01
N LYS A 74 -1.78 7.38 10.10
CA LYS A 74 -2.35 6.93 11.38
C LYS A 74 -1.34 6.11 12.17
N GLN A 75 -0.69 5.14 11.53
CA GLN A 75 0.33 4.30 12.16
C GLN A 75 1.54 5.13 12.62
N PHE A 76 1.94 6.13 11.85
CA PHE A 76 3.02 7.04 12.22
C PHE A 76 2.66 7.91 13.43
N LEU A 77 1.48 8.53 13.46
CA LEU A 77 1.04 9.31 14.62
C LEU A 77 0.90 8.44 15.88
N ARG A 78 0.37 7.22 15.73
CA ARG A 78 0.32 6.25 16.84
C ARG A 78 1.71 5.90 17.36
N PHE A 79 2.68 5.72 16.46
CA PHE A 79 4.07 5.49 16.85
C PHE A 79 4.61 6.67 17.66
N LEU A 80 4.37 7.91 17.25
CA LEU A 80 4.84 9.08 17.99
C LEU A 80 4.25 9.15 19.41
N VAL A 81 2.97 8.84 19.57
CA VAL A 81 2.34 8.76 20.90
C VAL A 81 2.97 7.64 21.75
N GLN A 82 3.22 6.47 21.16
CA GLN A 82 3.85 5.34 21.87
C GLN A 82 5.27 5.62 22.35
N GLU A 83 6.02 6.45 21.61
CA GLU A 83 7.38 6.86 21.99
C GLU A 83 7.40 8.12 22.88
N ASN A 84 6.26 8.54 23.44
CA ASN A 84 6.10 9.77 24.23
C ASN A 84 6.59 11.04 23.50
N MET A 85 6.52 11.05 22.16
CA MET A 85 6.86 12.22 21.35
C MET A 85 5.66 13.14 21.12
N MET A 86 4.45 12.72 21.49
CA MET A 86 3.22 13.51 21.47
C MET A 86 2.25 13.02 22.56
N ASP A 87 1.59 13.94 23.26
CA ASP A 87 0.69 13.62 24.37
C ASP A 87 -0.73 13.22 23.93
N THR A 88 -1.15 13.61 22.72
CA THR A 88 -2.53 13.46 22.26
C THR A 88 -2.69 12.32 21.25
N ALA A 89 -3.61 11.40 21.54
CA ALA A 89 -4.06 10.38 20.59
C ALA A 89 -4.95 11.00 19.50
N LEU A 90 -4.34 11.56 18.46
CA LEU A 90 -5.01 12.18 17.30
C LEU A 90 -5.71 11.17 16.37
N THR A 91 -5.71 9.89 16.73
CA THR A 91 -6.18 8.78 15.91
C THR A 91 -7.69 8.60 15.85
N THR A 92 -8.45 9.33 16.68
CA THR A 92 -9.85 8.99 17.01
C THR A 92 -10.89 9.74 16.18
N LYS A 93 -10.55 10.87 15.52
CA LYS A 93 -11.51 11.66 14.71
C LYS A 93 -11.10 11.72 13.24
N ARG A 94 -11.26 10.62 12.50
CA ARG A 94 -11.12 10.60 11.03
C ARG A 94 -12.35 9.97 10.40
N ALA A 95 -12.79 10.53 9.26
CA ALA A 95 -13.80 9.86 8.46
C ALA A 95 -13.24 8.52 7.95
N PRO A 96 -13.97 7.41 8.08
CA PRO A 96 -13.57 6.15 7.47
C PRO A 96 -13.49 6.35 5.96
N VAL A 97 -12.32 6.09 5.38
CA VAL A 97 -12.14 6.03 3.94
C VAL A 97 -12.44 4.59 3.54
N ALA A 98 -13.72 4.20 3.61
CA ALA A 98 -14.17 2.94 3.07
C ALA A 98 -14.42 3.12 1.57
N GLN A 99 -13.79 2.29 0.75
CA GLN A 99 -14.21 2.15 -0.64
C GLN A 99 -15.42 1.21 -0.64
N PRO A 100 -16.58 1.62 -1.16
CA PRO A 100 -17.72 0.72 -1.35
C PRO A 100 -17.27 -0.50 -2.15
N ARG A 101 -17.76 -1.69 -1.78
CA ARG A 101 -17.44 -2.94 -2.50
C ARG A 101 -17.85 -2.86 -3.97
N GLU A 102 -18.90 -2.10 -4.28
CA GLU A 102 -19.41 -1.83 -5.62
C GLU A 102 -18.44 -1.04 -6.51
N GLU A 103 -17.51 -0.27 -5.93
CA GLU A 103 -16.46 0.42 -6.68
C GLU A 103 -15.23 -0.49 -6.95
N LEU A 104 -15.24 -1.74 -6.46
CA LEU A 104 -14.18 -2.69 -6.76
C LEU A 104 -14.44 -3.27 -8.14
N VAL A 105 -13.59 -2.89 -9.09
CA VAL A 105 -13.56 -3.50 -10.42
C VAL A 105 -13.22 -4.98 -10.26
N ASP A 106 -14.04 -5.86 -10.83
CA ASP A 106 -13.69 -7.26 -10.98
C ASP A 106 -12.50 -7.39 -11.93
N ARG A 107 -11.45 -8.07 -11.47
CA ARG A 107 -10.20 -8.31 -12.21
C ARG A 107 -9.90 -9.79 -12.34
N GLY A 108 -10.85 -10.64 -11.95
CA GLY A 108 -10.75 -12.07 -12.18
C GLY A 108 -10.76 -12.35 -13.69
N LEU A 109 -10.04 -13.40 -14.08
CA LEU A 109 -10.24 -14.02 -15.38
C LEU A 109 -11.17 -15.21 -15.18
N HIS A 110 -12.18 -15.32 -16.02
CA HIS A 110 -13.03 -16.50 -16.10
C HIS A 110 -12.30 -17.63 -16.84
N GLU A 111 -12.72 -18.87 -16.60
CA GLU A 111 -12.11 -20.07 -17.18
C GLU A 111 -11.98 -19.98 -18.72
N HIS A 112 -13.06 -19.60 -19.40
CA HIS A 112 -13.05 -19.43 -20.87
C HIS A 112 -12.08 -18.33 -21.36
N GLU A 113 -11.87 -17.25 -20.59
CA GLU A 113 -10.90 -16.20 -20.95
C GLU A 113 -9.47 -16.73 -20.83
N VAL A 114 -9.21 -17.55 -19.81
CA VAL A 114 -7.93 -18.24 -19.64
C VAL A 114 -7.68 -19.21 -20.79
N GLU A 115 -8.67 -20.03 -21.16
CA GLU A 115 -8.56 -20.96 -22.29
C GLU A 115 -8.26 -20.25 -23.61
N GLN A 116 -8.91 -19.11 -23.87
CA GLN A 116 -8.66 -18.28 -25.04
C GLN A 116 -7.23 -17.74 -25.06
N LEU A 117 -6.74 -17.23 -23.92
CA LEU A 117 -5.36 -16.74 -23.80
C LEU A 117 -4.34 -17.86 -24.04
N LEU A 118 -4.54 -19.03 -23.41
CA LEU A 118 -3.67 -20.18 -23.57
C LEU A 118 -3.66 -20.68 -25.03
N THR A 119 -4.84 -20.77 -25.65
CA THR A 119 -4.96 -21.18 -27.06
C THR A 119 -4.22 -20.21 -27.97
N TYR A 120 -4.41 -18.89 -27.78
CA TYR A 120 -3.74 -17.87 -28.57
C TYR A 120 -2.20 -17.95 -28.44
N PHE A 121 -1.69 -18.00 -27.22
CA PHE A 121 -0.24 -17.99 -26.99
C PHE A 121 0.42 -19.32 -27.35
N SER A 122 -0.29 -20.45 -27.29
CA SER A 122 0.25 -21.75 -27.71
C SER A 122 0.75 -21.77 -29.16
N GLN A 123 0.16 -20.93 -30.03
CA GLN A 123 0.50 -20.83 -31.45
C GLN A 123 1.43 -19.67 -31.79
N LYS A 124 1.62 -18.73 -30.86
CA LYS A 124 2.30 -17.45 -31.11
C LYS A 124 3.59 -17.28 -30.34
N ASP A 125 3.62 -17.70 -29.08
CA ASP A 125 4.73 -17.50 -28.17
C ASP A 125 4.74 -18.59 -27.08
N SER A 126 5.60 -19.59 -27.27
CA SER A 126 5.76 -20.70 -26.32
C SER A 126 6.25 -20.24 -24.93
N PHE A 127 6.98 -19.12 -24.85
CA PHE A 127 7.44 -18.57 -23.58
C PHE A 127 6.27 -17.94 -22.81
N ALA A 128 5.50 -17.07 -23.46
CA ALA A 128 4.31 -16.47 -22.86
C ALA A 128 3.26 -17.54 -22.48
N TYR A 129 3.06 -18.55 -23.33
CA TYR A 129 2.21 -19.69 -23.04
C TYR A 129 2.64 -20.41 -21.75
N THR A 130 3.92 -20.77 -21.64
CA THR A 130 4.45 -21.48 -20.46
C THR A 130 4.28 -20.64 -19.20
N LEU A 131 4.55 -19.33 -19.26
CA LEU A 131 4.33 -18.42 -18.14
C LEU A 131 2.87 -18.40 -17.70
N LEU A 132 1.93 -18.29 -18.65
CA LEU A 132 0.50 -18.29 -18.35
C LEU A 132 0.05 -19.60 -17.72
N VAL A 133 0.46 -20.76 -18.28
CA VAL A 133 0.14 -22.07 -17.71
C VAL A 133 0.62 -22.19 -16.27
N VAL A 134 1.86 -21.79 -15.98
CA VAL A 134 2.40 -21.85 -14.61
C VAL A 134 1.61 -20.92 -13.69
N LEU A 135 1.35 -19.67 -14.10
CA LEU A 135 0.63 -18.70 -13.27
C LEU A 135 -0.83 -19.13 -12.99
N THR A 136 -1.53 -19.66 -13.99
CA THR A 136 -2.95 -20.04 -13.86
C THR A 136 -3.12 -21.37 -13.12
N SER A 137 -2.17 -22.29 -13.22
CA SER A 137 -2.22 -23.58 -12.51
C SER A 137 -1.74 -23.52 -11.06
N THR A 138 -0.74 -22.69 -10.76
CA THR A 138 -0.13 -22.61 -9.41
C THR A 138 -0.68 -21.48 -8.56
N GLY A 139 -1.24 -20.43 -9.18
CA GLY A 139 -1.65 -19.20 -8.48
C GLY A 139 -0.48 -18.40 -7.89
N MET A 140 0.76 -18.66 -8.32
CA MET A 140 1.94 -17.91 -7.88
C MET A 140 1.84 -16.42 -8.20
N ARG A 141 2.44 -15.57 -7.37
CA ARG A 141 2.62 -14.16 -7.73
C ARG A 141 3.66 -14.06 -8.83
N ILE A 142 3.48 -13.09 -9.74
CA ILE A 142 4.45 -12.81 -10.81
C ILE A 142 5.87 -12.59 -10.27
N GLU A 143 6.02 -11.88 -9.15
CA GLU A 143 7.33 -11.67 -8.50
C GLU A 143 7.95 -12.97 -7.97
N GLU A 144 7.15 -13.96 -7.58
CA GLU A 144 7.64 -15.27 -7.11
C GLU A 144 8.17 -16.08 -8.30
N LEU A 145 7.39 -16.16 -9.39
CA LEU A 145 7.81 -16.84 -10.62
C LEU A 145 9.05 -16.19 -11.25
N ALA A 146 9.10 -14.85 -11.30
CA ALA A 146 10.23 -14.12 -11.89
C ALA A 146 11.56 -14.31 -11.15
N ASN A 147 11.53 -14.72 -9.88
CA ASN A 147 12.72 -14.96 -9.06
C ASN A 147 12.95 -16.45 -8.74
N ALA A 148 12.12 -17.35 -9.28
CA ALA A 148 12.24 -18.78 -9.06
C ALA A 148 13.55 -19.31 -9.66
N LYS A 149 14.18 -20.25 -8.95
CA LYS A 149 15.41 -20.91 -9.38
C LYS A 149 15.16 -22.40 -9.57
N TRP A 150 15.97 -23.03 -10.41
CA TRP A 150 15.94 -24.49 -10.59
C TRP A 150 16.11 -25.29 -9.29
N ARG A 151 16.81 -24.73 -8.30
CA ARG A 151 16.99 -25.36 -6.97
C ARG A 151 15.77 -25.29 -6.07
N ASP A 152 14.76 -24.50 -6.44
CA ASP A 152 13.51 -24.39 -5.69
C ASP A 152 12.50 -25.47 -6.12
N LEU A 153 12.82 -26.25 -7.15
CA LEU A 153 12.05 -27.40 -7.60
C LEU A 153 12.60 -28.66 -6.91
N GLU A 154 11.73 -29.44 -6.29
CA GLU A 154 12.03 -30.76 -5.71
C GLU A 154 11.97 -31.87 -6.75
#